data_AF-X0Z757-F1
#
_entry.id   AF-X0Z757-F1
#
_cell.length_a   1.000
_cell.length_b   1.000
_cell.length_c   1.000
_cell.angle_alpha   90.00
_cell.angle_beta   90.00
_cell.angle_gamma   90.00
#
_symmetry.space_group_name_H-M   'P 1'
#
loop_
_entity.id
_entity.type
_entity.pdbx_description
1 polymer ?
#
loop_
_entity_poly.entity_id
_entity_poly.type
_entity_poly.pdbx_seq_one_letter_code
_entity_poly.pdbx_strand_id
1 'polypeptide(L)' 'MHELRKKSNQSETVTRALRKYLEPDDSEGLGDASIRTILFELRLRFEPMSAEMELLKTLIALTS' A
#
# COMPACT_ATOMS: atom_id res chain seq x y z
N MET A 1 43.67 -24.89 -0.14
CA MET A 1 42.31 -25.34 -0.53
C MET A 1 41.27 -25.16 0.59
N HIS A 2 41.33 -24.10 1.41
CA HIS A 2 40.35 -23.91 2.51
C HIS A 2 39.88 -22.44 2.62
N GLU A 3 39.55 -21.80 1.49
CA GLU A 3 38.99 -20.43 1.45
C GLU A 3 37.51 -20.37 1.00
N LEU A 4 36.77 -21.49 1.03
CA LEU A 4 35.39 -21.54 0.54
C LEU A 4 34.33 -21.78 1.64
N ARG A 5 34.70 -21.77 2.92
CA ARG A 5 33.77 -22.05 4.04
C ARG A 5 33.18 -20.80 4.75
N LYS A 6 33.20 -19.62 4.13
CA LYS A 6 32.76 -18.36 4.76
C LYS A 6 31.79 -17.50 3.93
N LYS A 7 30.90 -18.10 3.13
CA LYS A 7 29.85 -17.38 2.39
C LYS A 7 28.42 -17.89 2.62
N SER A 8 28.18 -18.66 3.69
CA SER A 8 26.85 -19.21 3.96
C SER A 8 25.84 -18.19 4.51
N ASN A 9 26.29 -17.05 5.04
CA ASN A 9 25.45 -16.07 5.76
C ASN A 9 25.02 -14.85 4.92
N GLN A 10 25.74 -14.55 3.83
CA GLN A 10 25.35 -13.49 2.90
C GLN A 10 24.17 -13.93 2.04
N SER A 11 24.14 -15.20 1.61
CA SER A 11 23.03 -15.75 0.82
C SER A 11 21.72 -15.62 1.56
N GLU A 12 21.66 -16.04 2.84
CA GLU A 12 20.44 -15.96 3.65
C GLU A 12 19.97 -14.51 3.90
N THR A 13 20.92 -13.61 4.17
CA THR A 13 20.62 -12.18 4.34
C THR A 13 20.06 -11.56 3.06
N VAL A 14 20.66 -11.90 1.92
CA VAL A 14 20.22 -11.46 0.59
C VAL A 14 18.86 -12.07 0.24
N THR A 15 18.65 -13.36 0.50
CA THR A 15 17.36 -14.03 0.30
C THR A 15 16.26 -13.42 1.17
N ARG A 16 16.56 -13.05 2.42
CA ARG A 16 15.61 -12.36 3.31
C ARG A 16 15.29 -10.95 2.81
N ALA A 17 16.29 -10.19 2.36
CA ALA A 17 16.08 -8.86 1.81
C ALA A 17 15.24 -8.93 0.53
N LEU A 18 15.59 -9.81 -0.41
CA LEU A 18 14.84 -10.04 -1.64
C LEU A 18 13.40 -10.47 -1.35
N ARG A 19 13.19 -11.37 -0.38
CA ARG A 19 11.85 -11.77 0.04
C ARG A 19 11.03 -10.58 0.55
N LYS A 20 11.60 -9.72 1.39
CA LYS A 20 10.93 -8.49 1.86
C LYS A 20 10.60 -7.50 0.72
N TYR A 21 11.40 -7.46 -0.35
CA TYR A 21 11.13 -6.60 -1.52
C TYR A 21 10.15 -7.21 -2.53
N LEU A 22 10.02 -8.54 -2.56
CA LEU A 22 9.19 -9.28 -3.51
C LEU A 22 7.87 -9.77 -2.91
N GLU A 23 7.78 -9.85 -1.58
CA GLU A 23 6.51 -9.98 -0.89
C GLU A 23 5.71 -8.72 -1.22
N PRO A 24 4.52 -8.84 -1.85
CA PRO A 24 3.65 -7.70 -2.04
C PRO A 24 3.42 -7.13 -0.65
N ASP A 25 3.71 -5.85 -0.50
CA ASP A 25 3.57 -5.13 0.76
C ASP A 25 2.15 -5.45 1.28
N ASP A 26 2.04 -6.13 2.43
CA ASP A 26 0.77 -6.39 3.13
C ASP A 26 0.11 -5.08 3.62
N SER A 27 0.57 -3.93 3.09
CA SER A 27 -0.16 -2.68 3.13
C SER A 27 -1.50 -2.91 2.43
N GLU A 28 -2.56 -2.90 3.23
CA GLU A 28 -3.97 -2.89 2.82
C GLU A 28 -4.12 -2.13 1.49
N GLY A 29 -4.20 -2.88 0.40
CA GLY A 29 -4.32 -2.29 -0.93
C GLY A 29 -5.68 -1.62 -1.04
N LEU A 30 -5.84 -0.71 -2.00
CA LEU A 30 -7.15 -0.10 -2.27
C LEU A 30 -8.25 -1.16 -2.50
N GLY A 31 -7.87 -2.37 -2.93
CA GLY A 31 -8.78 -3.50 -3.12
C GLY A 31 -9.43 -4.06 -1.84
N ASP A 32 -8.77 -3.93 -0.68
CA ASP A 32 -9.29 -4.42 0.60
C ASP A 32 -9.98 -3.31 1.41
N ALA A 33 -9.81 -2.04 1.00
CA ALA A 33 -10.40 -0.91 1.68
C ALA A 33 -11.93 -0.85 1.46
N SER A 34 -12.67 -0.66 2.55
CA SER A 34 -14.11 -0.43 2.45
C SER A 34 -14.40 0.87 1.67
N ILE A 35 -15.53 0.90 0.95
CA ILE A 35 -16.00 2.11 0.24
C ILE A 35 -16.02 3.32 1.19
N ARG A 36 -16.42 3.12 2.45
CA ARG A 36 -16.43 4.18 3.48
C ARG A 36 -15.03 4.71 3.78
N THR A 37 -14.03 3.84 3.88
CA THR A 37 -12.62 4.21 4.11
C THR A 37 -12.11 5.05 2.94
N ILE A 38 -12.38 4.62 1.71
CA ILE A 38 -11.97 5.34 0.50
C ILE A 38 -12.60 6.73 0.44
N LEU A 39 -13.92 6.83 0.68
CA LEU A 39 -14.64 8.11 0.66
C LEU A 39 -14.15 9.07 1.75
N PHE A 40 -13.80 8.55 2.93
CA PHE A 40 -13.24 9.35 4.02
C PHE A 40 -11.86 9.90 3.66
N GLU A 41 -10.96 9.07 3.14
CA GLU A 41 -9.62 9.50 2.73
C GLU A 41 -9.65 10.54 1.60
N LEU A 42 -10.53 10.37 0.61
CA LEU A 42 -10.72 11.35 -0.46
C LEU A 42 -11.21 12.71 0.08
N ARG A 43 -12.05 12.69 1.11
CA ARG A 43 -12.57 13.92 1.72
C ARG A 43 -11.48 14.74 2.39
N LEU A 44 -10.44 14.10 2.92
CA LEU A 44 -9.30 14.78 3.54
C LEU A 44 -8.33 15.39 2.52
N ARG A 45 -8.34 14.91 1.27
CA ARG A 45 -7.39 15.32 0.23
C ARG A 45 -7.90 16.43 -0.67
N PHE A 46 -9.21 16.54 -0.85
CA PHE A 46 -9.80 17.55 -1.74
C PHE A 46 -10.10 18.85 -1.01
N GLU A 47 -9.89 19.97 -1.69
CA GLU A 47 -10.26 21.28 -1.19
C GLU A 47 -11.79 21.39 -1.06
N PRO A 48 -12.34 22.06 -0.03
CA PRO A 48 -13.77 22.06 0.26
C PRO A 48 -14.70 22.52 -0.89
N MET A 49 -14.18 23.34 -1.81
CA MET A 49 -14.91 23.92 -2.95
C MET A 49 -14.39 23.42 -4.31
N SER A 50 -13.61 22.34 -4.34
CA SER A 50 -13.10 21.78 -5.59
C SER A 50 -14.17 20.95 -6.32
N ALA A 51 -14.03 20.80 -7.64
CA ALA A 51 -14.93 19.97 -8.43
C ALA A 51 -14.88 18.50 -8.00
N GLU A 52 -13.72 18.03 -7.55
CA GLU A 52 -13.50 16.69 -6.99
C GLU A 52 -14.26 16.50 -5.68
N MET A 53 -14.35 17.52 -4.83
CA MET A 53 -15.14 17.48 -3.59
C MET A 53 -16.65 17.43 -3.89
N GLU A 54 -17.14 18.14 -4.91
CA GLU A 54 -18.55 18.07 -5.34
C GLU A 54 -18.90 16.70 -5.92
N LEU A 55 -17.99 16.11 -6.71
CA LEU A 55 -18.14 14.73 -7.17
C LEU A 55 -18.17 13.75 -5.97
N LEU A 56 -17.26 13.92 -5.01
CA LEU A 56 -17.20 13.07 -3.82
C LEU A 56 -18.48 13.14 -2.98
N LYS A 57 -19.06 14.33 -2.79
CA LYS A 57 -20.35 14.51 -2.11
C LYS A 57 -21.47 13.75 -2.83
N THR A 58 -21.49 13.80 -4.15
CA THR A 58 -22.47 13.07 -4.97
C THR A 58 -22.31 11.56 -4.79
N LEU A 59 -21.08 11.05 -4.81
CA LEU A 59 -20.80 9.62 -4.60
C LEU A 59 -21.20 9.16 -3.19
N ILE A 60 -20.95 9.98 -2.15
CA ILE A 60 -21.40 9.70 -0.79
C ILE A 60 -22.93 9.58 -0.74
N ALA A 61 -23.65 10.53 -1.35
CA ALA A 61 -25.11 10.52 -1.36
C ALA A 61 -25.71 9.29 -2.05
N LEU A 62 -25.04 8.77 -3.10
CA LEU A 62 -25.48 7.58 -3.84
C LEU A 62 -25.15 6.26 -3.12
N THR A 63 -24.19 6.27 -2.20
CA THR A 63 -23.72 5.08 -1.47
C THR A 63 -24.19 5.03 -0.02
N SER A 64 -25.00 6.01 0.41
CA SER A 64 -25.57 6.13 1.76
C SER A 64 -26.87 5.34 1.94
#